data_AF-A0A5J4ZUH4-F1
#
_entry.id   AF-A0A5J4ZUH4-F1
#
_cell.length_a   1.000
_cell.length_b   1.000
_cell.length_c   1.000
_cell.angle_alpha   90.00
_cell.angle_beta   90.00
_cell.angle_gamma   90.00
#
_symmetry.space_group_name_H-M   'P 1'
#
loop_
_entity.id
_entity.type
_entity.pdbx_description
1 polymer ?
#
loop_
_entity_poly.entity_id
_entity_poly.type
_entity_poly.pdbx_seq_one_letter_code
_entity_poly.pdbx_strand_id
1 'polypeptide(L)'
;MSVCRDDDPRIHGIKSKIRVVPNFPKPEIMFQDITTLLLDPKAFKDTIDLFVERYKGKNISVVAGIEARGFIFGPPIALAIGAKFVPLRKPKKLPEAWELKSLLHSSICSKMGLELGLLTLKNELEQNSQGDVIREEYILEYGRDCLEMHVGAVKPGERALVVDDLIATGGTLCAAMNLLERAGAEVAECACVIELPDLKGRARLNGKPLYVLVESH
;
A
#
# COMPACT_ATOMS: atom_id res chain seq x y z
N MET A 1 -13.97 22.06 -13.71
CA MET A 1 -14.91 22.20 -12.57
C MET A 1 -14.87 20.89 -11.82
N SER A 2 -14.31 20.88 -10.61
CA SER A 2 -14.27 19.69 -9.76
C SER A 2 -15.68 19.47 -9.23
N VAL A 3 -16.35 18.40 -9.66
CA VAL A 3 -17.57 17.94 -8.99
C VAL A 3 -17.21 17.73 -7.52
N CYS A 4 -17.97 18.33 -6.60
CA CYS A 4 -17.78 18.11 -5.17
C CYS A 4 -18.00 16.62 -4.90
N ARG A 5 -17.09 16.00 -4.13
CA ARG A 5 -17.11 14.57 -3.76
C ARG A 5 -18.51 14.12 -3.33
N ASP A 6 -19.21 14.95 -2.57
CA ASP A 6 -20.48 14.61 -1.94
C ASP A 6 -21.69 14.61 -2.91
N ASP A 7 -21.52 15.15 -4.12
CA ASP A 7 -22.59 15.23 -5.12
C ASP A 7 -22.56 14.08 -6.14
N ASP A 8 -21.54 13.21 -6.11
CA ASP A 8 -21.48 12.07 -7.02
C ASP A 8 -22.49 10.98 -6.58
N PRO A 9 -23.49 10.63 -7.41
CA PRO A 9 -24.54 9.69 -7.03
C PRO A 9 -24.01 8.28 -6.72
N ARG A 10 -22.80 7.93 -7.19
CA ARG A 10 -22.16 6.64 -6.88
C ARG A 10 -21.76 6.53 -5.42
N ILE A 11 -21.44 7.63 -4.73
CA ILE A 11 -20.98 7.63 -3.33
C ILE A 11 -22.05 7.04 -2.41
N HIS A 12 -23.32 7.41 -2.61
CA HIS A 12 -24.43 6.83 -1.84
C HIS A 12 -24.54 5.31 -2.09
N GLY A 13 -24.41 4.88 -3.35
CA GLY A 13 -24.38 3.47 -3.73
C GLY A 13 -23.28 2.71 -3.03
N ILE A 14 -22.05 3.22 -3.02
CA ILE A 14 -20.89 2.61 -2.34
C ILE A 14 -21.14 2.53 -0.83
N LYS A 15 -21.54 3.65 -0.20
CA LYS A 15 -21.81 3.71 1.24
C LYS A 15 -22.86 2.70 1.68
N SER A 16 -23.95 2.55 0.91
CA SER A 16 -25.04 1.61 1.22
C SER A 16 -24.62 0.14 1.21
N LYS A 17 -23.49 -0.18 0.58
CA LYS A 17 -22.97 -1.55 0.44
C LYS A 17 -21.85 -1.86 1.43
N ILE A 18 -21.51 -0.94 2.33
CA ILE A 18 -20.59 -1.22 3.43
C ILE A 18 -21.42 -1.58 4.66
N ARG A 19 -21.22 -2.80 5.15
CA ARG A 19 -21.90 -3.28 6.35
C ARG A 19 -21.09 -2.91 7.59
N VAL A 20 -21.76 -2.42 8.63
CA VAL A 20 -21.14 -2.20 9.94
C VAL A 20 -21.45 -3.38 10.85
N VAL A 21 -20.42 -4.00 11.44
CA VAL A 21 -20.54 -5.13 12.37
C VAL A 21 -20.10 -4.67 13.76
N PRO A 22 -21.02 -4.56 14.74
CA PRO A 22 -20.66 -4.13 16.07
C PRO A 22 -19.90 -5.22 16.83
N ASN A 23 -19.01 -4.81 17.72
CA ASN A 23 -18.25 -5.66 18.64
C ASN A 23 -17.38 -6.72 17.95
N PHE A 24 -16.81 -6.38 16.79
CA PHE A 24 -15.88 -7.24 16.07
C PHE A 24 -14.58 -6.50 15.73
N PRO A 25 -13.40 -7.12 15.85
CA PRO A 25 -13.14 -8.45 16.40
C PRO A 25 -13.20 -8.50 17.94
N LYS A 26 -13.46 -7.37 18.60
CA LYS A 26 -13.55 -7.22 20.06
C LYS A 26 -14.72 -6.28 20.41
N PRO A 27 -15.20 -6.31 21.66
CA PRO A 27 -16.18 -5.33 22.15
C PRO A 27 -15.78 -3.89 21.84
N GLU A 28 -16.77 -3.03 21.65
CA GLU A 28 -16.62 -1.57 21.41
C GLU A 28 -16.05 -1.18 20.03
N ILE A 29 -15.67 -2.15 19.19
CA ILE A 29 -15.24 -1.88 17.81
C ILE A 29 -16.42 -1.99 16.83
N MET A 30 -16.63 -0.94 16.03
CA MET A 30 -17.57 -0.93 14.90
C MET A 30 -16.82 -1.31 13.60
N PHE A 31 -16.82 -2.60 13.27
CA PHE A 31 -16.07 -3.11 12.12
C PHE A 31 -16.74 -2.75 10.80
N GLN A 32 -15.97 -2.13 9.90
CA GLN A 32 -16.41 -1.80 8.55
C GLN A 32 -16.13 -2.98 7.61
N ASP A 33 -17.18 -3.75 7.31
CA ASP A 33 -17.12 -4.92 6.46
C ASP A 33 -17.35 -4.54 4.98
N ILE A 34 -16.23 -4.34 4.27
CA ILE A 34 -16.22 -4.06 2.84
C ILE A 34 -16.58 -5.27 1.97
N THR A 35 -16.67 -6.50 2.51
CA THR A 35 -16.89 -7.69 1.66
C THR A 35 -18.23 -7.62 0.94
N THR A 36 -19.23 -7.01 1.56
CA THR A 36 -20.54 -6.73 0.96
C THR A 36 -20.47 -5.76 -0.22
N LEU A 37 -19.56 -4.77 -0.18
CA LEU A 37 -19.25 -3.89 -1.31
C LEU A 37 -18.60 -4.67 -2.46
N LEU A 38 -17.68 -5.58 -2.14
CA LEU A 38 -16.95 -6.38 -3.14
C LEU A 38 -17.85 -7.40 -3.86
N LEU A 39 -18.89 -7.90 -3.18
CA LEU A 39 -19.87 -8.81 -3.74
C LEU A 39 -20.89 -8.12 -4.67
N ASP A 40 -20.92 -6.80 -4.71
CA ASP A 40 -21.73 -6.01 -5.64
C ASP A 40 -20.83 -5.50 -6.79
N PRO A 41 -20.86 -6.11 -7.98
CA PRO A 41 -19.95 -5.77 -9.07
C PRO A 41 -20.07 -4.31 -9.52
N LYS A 42 -21.27 -3.72 -9.42
CA LYS A 42 -21.48 -2.32 -9.79
C LYS A 42 -20.82 -1.41 -8.78
N ALA A 43 -21.07 -1.61 -7.48
CA ALA A 43 -20.53 -0.76 -6.44
C ALA A 43 -19.00 -0.90 -6.33
N PHE A 44 -18.46 -2.10 -6.53
CA PHE A 44 -17.01 -2.29 -6.60
C PHE A 44 -16.40 -1.58 -7.82
N LYS A 45 -17.02 -1.70 -9.01
CA LYS A 45 -16.59 -0.97 -10.21
C LYS A 45 -16.63 0.54 -9.99
N ASP A 46 -17.73 1.07 -9.46
CA ASP A 46 -17.89 2.50 -9.17
C ASP A 46 -16.80 3.00 -8.20
N THR A 47 -16.43 2.19 -7.21
CA THR A 47 -15.35 2.48 -6.26
C THR A 47 -14.01 2.66 -6.98
N ILE A 48 -13.66 1.73 -7.87
CA ILE A 48 -12.41 1.80 -8.64
C ILE A 48 -12.44 2.99 -9.62
N ASP A 49 -13.54 3.15 -10.35
CA ASP A 49 -13.69 4.23 -11.34
C ASP A 49 -13.50 5.60 -10.71
N LEU A 50 -14.06 5.85 -9.53
CA LEU A 50 -13.90 7.13 -8.82
C LEU A 50 -12.43 7.43 -8.46
N PHE A 51 -11.66 6.42 -8.04
CA PHE A 51 -10.23 6.61 -7.81
C PHE A 51 -9.47 6.82 -9.12
N VAL A 52 -9.77 6.04 -10.16
CA VAL A 52 -9.12 6.18 -11.47
C VAL A 52 -9.38 7.56 -12.06
N GLU A 53 -10.63 8.03 -12.07
CA GLU A 53 -11.02 9.37 -12.51
C GLU A 53 -10.28 10.46 -11.73
N ARG A 54 -10.09 10.29 -10.42
CA ARG A 54 -9.34 11.22 -9.58
C ARG A 54 -7.85 11.27 -9.93
N TYR A 55 -7.23 10.13 -10.26
CA TYR A 55 -5.76 10.02 -10.37
C TYR A 55 -5.24 9.99 -11.80
N LYS A 56 -6.10 9.74 -12.80
CA LYS A 56 -5.73 9.75 -14.20
C LYS A 56 -5.16 11.12 -14.59
N GLY A 57 -3.99 11.13 -15.24
CA GLY A 57 -3.31 12.35 -15.64
C GLY A 57 -2.59 13.11 -14.51
N LYS A 58 -2.57 12.60 -13.27
CA LYS A 58 -1.81 13.20 -12.16
C LYS A 58 -0.36 12.72 -12.05
N ASN A 59 0.18 12.10 -13.10
CA ASN A 59 1.56 11.60 -13.15
C ASN A 59 1.94 10.70 -11.96
N ILE A 60 0.98 9.91 -11.45
CA ILE A 60 1.26 8.87 -10.46
C ILE A 60 1.95 7.72 -11.19
N SER A 61 3.19 7.41 -10.82
CA SER A 61 3.96 6.30 -11.38
C SER A 61 3.97 5.07 -10.48
N VAL A 62 3.61 5.23 -9.20
CA VAL A 62 3.59 4.17 -8.19
C VAL A 62 2.25 4.16 -7.45
N VAL A 63 1.62 3.00 -7.35
CA VAL A 63 0.52 2.76 -6.42
C VAL A 63 0.99 1.75 -5.39
N ALA A 64 1.17 2.21 -4.15
CA ALA A 64 1.57 1.39 -3.03
C ALA A 64 0.34 0.93 -2.26
N GLY A 65 0.05 -0.37 -2.28
CA GLY A 65 -1.05 -0.95 -1.51
C GLY A 65 -0.56 -1.43 -0.15
N ILE A 66 -1.37 -1.25 0.90
CA ILE A 66 -1.09 -1.84 2.22
C ILE A 66 -1.79 -3.19 2.32
N GLU A 67 -1.08 -4.21 2.80
CA GLU A 67 -1.68 -5.53 2.92
C GLU A 67 -2.76 -5.62 4.01
N ALA A 68 -3.75 -6.50 3.89
CA ALA A 68 -4.12 -7.25 2.69
C ALA A 68 -5.21 -6.55 1.89
N ARG A 69 -6.08 -5.76 2.56
CA ARG A 69 -7.29 -5.20 1.95
C ARG A 69 -6.99 -4.03 1.01
N GLY A 70 -5.92 -3.27 1.24
CA GLY A 70 -5.42 -2.32 0.25
C GLY A 70 -5.06 -2.96 -1.10
N PHE A 71 -4.77 -4.27 -1.14
CA PHE A 71 -4.51 -4.99 -2.40
C PHE A 71 -5.77 -5.27 -3.22
N ILE A 72 -6.96 -5.02 -2.68
CA ILE A 72 -8.21 -5.17 -3.40
C ILE A 72 -8.44 -3.95 -4.31
N PHE A 73 -7.96 -2.77 -3.89
CA PHE A 73 -8.16 -1.50 -4.59
C PHE A 73 -6.90 -1.00 -5.31
N GLY A 74 -5.73 -1.18 -4.71
CA GLY A 74 -4.46 -0.67 -5.25
C GLY A 74 -4.12 -1.19 -6.66
N PRO A 75 -4.04 -2.51 -6.90
CA PRO A 75 -3.72 -3.08 -8.21
C PRO A 75 -4.66 -2.64 -9.36
N PRO A 76 -6.01 -2.67 -9.24
CA PRO A 76 -6.87 -2.22 -10.33
C PRO A 76 -6.71 -0.72 -10.60
N ILE A 77 -6.47 0.12 -9.57
CA ILE A 77 -6.15 1.55 -9.77
C ILE A 77 -4.82 1.69 -10.52
N ALA A 78 -3.77 0.97 -10.09
CA ALA A 78 -2.44 1.00 -10.71
C ALA A 78 -2.50 0.64 -12.19
N LEU A 79 -3.17 -0.47 -12.51
CA LEU A 79 -3.36 -0.96 -13.86
C LEU A 79 -4.08 0.08 -14.73
N ALA A 80 -5.18 0.66 -14.23
CA ALA A 80 -6.01 1.59 -14.98
C ALA A 80 -5.33 2.95 -15.25
N ILE A 81 -4.44 3.41 -14.36
CA ILE A 81 -3.70 4.67 -14.54
C ILE A 81 -2.32 4.49 -15.18
N GLY A 82 -1.90 3.25 -15.46
CA GLY A 82 -0.59 2.96 -16.06
C GLY A 82 0.59 3.10 -15.10
N ALA A 83 0.36 2.88 -13.80
CA ALA A 83 1.36 2.89 -12.74
C ALA A 83 1.80 1.46 -12.39
N LYS A 84 3.00 1.29 -11.81
CA LYS A 84 3.37 0.02 -11.18
C LYS A 84 2.70 -0.11 -9.82
N PHE A 85 2.40 -1.34 -9.44
CA PHE A 85 1.91 -1.66 -8.10
C PHE A 85 3.07 -2.08 -7.20
N VAL A 86 3.13 -1.53 -5.98
CA VAL A 86 4.13 -1.87 -4.97
C VAL A 86 3.42 -2.40 -3.71
N PRO A 87 3.59 -3.68 -3.36
CA PRO A 87 3.00 -4.22 -2.14
C PRO A 87 3.79 -3.78 -0.90
N LEU A 88 3.09 -3.20 0.08
CA LEU A 88 3.60 -2.97 1.43
C LEU A 88 3.06 -4.05 2.34
N ARG A 89 3.94 -4.85 2.94
CA ARG A 89 3.53 -6.06 3.69
C ARG A 89 4.10 -6.07 5.09
N LYS A 90 3.47 -6.81 6.00
CA LYS A 90 4.05 -7.12 7.30
C LYS A 90 5.32 -7.95 7.15
N PRO A 91 6.14 -8.03 8.20
CA PRO A 91 7.39 -8.74 8.16
C PRO A 91 7.32 -10.17 7.64
N LYS A 92 8.33 -10.55 6.83
CA LYS A 92 8.53 -11.91 6.33
C LYS A 92 7.47 -12.38 5.31
N LYS A 93 6.74 -11.44 4.71
CA LYS A 93 5.75 -11.71 3.65
C LYS A 93 6.25 -11.34 2.25
N LEU A 94 7.36 -10.63 2.16
CA LEU A 94 8.10 -10.38 0.93
C LEU A 94 9.27 -11.37 0.84
N PRO A 95 9.53 -11.96 -0.34
CA PRO A 95 10.63 -12.90 -0.50
C PRO A 95 11.96 -12.18 -0.35
N GLU A 96 12.71 -12.46 0.71
CA GLU A 96 14.07 -11.93 0.82
C GLU A 96 14.99 -12.57 -0.22
N ALA A 97 16.14 -11.96 -0.54
CA ALA A 97 17.16 -12.50 -1.46
C ALA A 97 17.80 -13.76 -0.87
N TRP A 98 17.06 -14.87 -0.84
CA TRP A 98 17.47 -16.14 -0.28
C TRP A 98 18.39 -16.90 -1.25
N GLU A 99 18.22 -16.69 -2.56
CA GLU A 99 19.00 -17.37 -3.60
C GLU A 99 20.49 -16.96 -3.55
N LEU A 100 20.80 -15.70 -3.23
CA LEU A 100 22.19 -15.25 -3.13
C LEU A 100 22.88 -15.70 -1.84
N LYS A 101 22.16 -15.67 -0.73
CA LYS A 101 22.69 -16.09 0.58
C LYS A 101 22.86 -17.60 0.68
N SER A 102 22.08 -18.39 -0.04
CA SER A 102 22.22 -19.85 -0.11
C SER A 102 23.37 -20.30 -1.02
N LEU A 103 23.57 -19.64 -2.17
CA LEU A 103 24.70 -19.91 -3.08
C LEU A 103 26.06 -19.58 -2.45
N LEU A 104 26.15 -18.50 -1.65
CA LEU A 104 27.36 -18.16 -0.88
C LEU A 104 27.72 -19.18 0.21
N HIS A 105 26.73 -19.90 0.77
CA HIS A 105 26.96 -20.97 1.75
C HIS A 105 27.23 -22.34 1.12
N SER A 106 26.95 -22.52 -0.18
CA SER A 106 27.29 -23.75 -0.88
C SER A 106 28.79 -23.79 -1.18
N SER A 107 29.45 -24.91 -0.88
CA SER A 107 30.88 -25.14 -1.12
C SER A 107 31.30 -25.19 -2.61
N ILE A 108 30.50 -24.62 -3.50
CA ILE A 108 30.71 -24.59 -4.95
C ILE A 108 31.77 -23.54 -5.31
N CYS A 109 31.81 -22.40 -4.61
CA CYS A 109 32.78 -21.33 -4.90
C CYS A 109 34.24 -21.73 -4.59
N SER A 110 34.46 -22.55 -3.57
CA SER A 110 35.80 -22.98 -3.17
C SER A 110 36.40 -24.07 -4.08
N LYS A 111 35.61 -24.71 -4.96
CA LYS A 111 36.08 -25.80 -5.84
C LYS A 111 36.39 -25.39 -7.28
N MET A 112 35.94 -24.23 -7.76
CA MET A 112 36.02 -23.89 -9.20
C MET A 112 37.10 -22.87 -9.59
N GLY A 113 37.82 -22.23 -8.67
CA GLY A 113 38.94 -21.34 -9.02
C GLY A 113 38.59 -20.17 -9.96
N LEU A 114 37.33 -19.74 -9.97
CA LEU A 114 36.80 -18.69 -10.85
C LEU A 114 36.61 -17.37 -10.07
N GLU A 115 37.67 -16.77 -9.51
CA GLU A 115 37.54 -15.52 -8.72
C GLU A 115 37.01 -14.34 -9.56
N LEU A 116 37.41 -14.20 -10.83
CA LEU A 116 36.98 -13.10 -11.69
C LEU A 116 35.56 -13.25 -12.25
N GLY A 117 35.12 -14.47 -12.56
CA GLY A 117 33.76 -14.75 -13.02
C GLY A 117 32.73 -14.57 -11.90
N LEU A 118 33.11 -14.94 -10.67
CA LEU A 118 32.23 -14.83 -9.50
C LEU A 118 32.02 -13.39 -9.05
N LEU A 119 33.02 -12.51 -9.17
CA LEU A 119 32.89 -11.09 -8.83
C LEU A 119 31.97 -10.36 -9.83
N THR A 120 32.07 -10.69 -11.11
CA THR A 120 31.21 -10.14 -12.16
C THR A 120 29.77 -10.61 -11.99
N LEU A 121 29.56 -11.91 -11.74
CA LEU A 121 28.25 -12.46 -11.41
C LEU A 121 27.70 -11.92 -10.09
N LYS A 122 28.53 -11.70 -9.06
CA LYS A 122 28.11 -11.04 -7.81
C LYS A 122 27.67 -9.61 -8.05
N ASN A 123 28.41 -8.83 -8.83
CA ASN A 123 28.02 -7.46 -9.17
C ASN A 123 26.73 -7.43 -10.02
N GLU A 124 26.57 -8.35 -10.98
CA GLU A 124 25.35 -8.47 -11.78
C GLU A 124 24.16 -8.98 -10.96
N LEU A 125 24.38 -9.86 -9.98
CA LEU A 125 23.36 -10.38 -9.08
C LEU A 125 23.02 -9.40 -7.96
N GLU A 126 23.96 -8.62 -7.43
CA GLU A 126 23.71 -7.53 -6.47
C GLU A 126 23.01 -6.34 -7.14
N GLN A 127 23.27 -6.09 -8.42
CA GLN A 127 22.52 -5.10 -9.21
C GLN A 127 21.11 -5.57 -9.61
N ASN A 128 20.85 -6.88 -9.57
CA ASN A 128 19.55 -7.50 -9.91
C ASN A 128 18.86 -8.20 -8.73
N SER A 129 19.37 -8.09 -7.49
CA SER A 129 18.84 -8.79 -6.33
C SER A 129 17.62 -8.07 -5.76
N GLN A 130 16.48 -8.33 -6.38
CA GLN A 130 15.20 -8.02 -5.79
C GLN A 130 15.00 -8.91 -4.55
N GLY A 131 15.36 -8.43 -3.37
CA GLY A 131 15.16 -9.23 -2.16
C GLY A 131 15.66 -8.65 -0.83
N ASP A 132 16.28 -7.49 -0.79
CA ASP A 132 16.35 -6.77 0.49
C ASP A 132 15.06 -5.97 0.71
N VAL A 133 14.70 -5.76 1.98
CA VAL A 133 13.51 -5.00 2.38
C VAL A 133 13.90 -3.86 3.32
N ILE A 134 13.27 -2.70 3.15
CA ILE A 134 13.26 -1.65 4.16
C ILE A 134 12.01 -1.77 5.01
N ARG A 135 12.13 -1.41 6.29
CA ARG A 135 11.10 -1.62 7.31
C ARG A 135 10.76 -0.34 8.04
N GLU A 136 9.51 -0.20 8.45
CA GLU A 136 9.00 0.92 9.24
C GLU A 136 8.05 0.40 10.31
N GLU A 137 8.41 0.64 11.58
CA GLU A 137 7.58 0.28 12.73
C GLU A 137 6.55 1.38 13.03
N TYR A 138 5.38 0.99 13.52
CA TYR A 138 4.35 1.92 13.97
C TYR A 138 3.63 1.42 15.21
N ILE A 139 3.09 2.37 15.97
CA ILE A 139 2.43 2.12 17.25
C ILE A 139 0.94 1.87 17.03
N LEU A 140 0.46 0.76 17.59
CA LEU A 140 -0.94 0.40 17.77
C LEU A 140 -1.40 0.79 19.20
N GLU A 141 -2.71 0.71 19.45
CA GLU A 141 -3.25 0.88 20.81
C GLU A 141 -2.66 -0.13 21.80
N TYR A 142 -2.49 -1.38 21.34
CA TYR A 142 -1.85 -2.45 22.10
C TYR A 142 -0.70 -3.05 21.29
N GLY A 143 0.47 -2.41 21.38
CA GLY A 143 1.72 -2.93 20.84
C GLY A 143 2.27 -2.14 19.65
N ARG A 144 3.13 -2.82 18.88
CA ARG A 144 3.75 -2.28 17.67
C ARG A 144 3.55 -3.27 16.53
N ASP A 145 3.47 -2.75 15.32
CA ASP A 145 3.48 -3.54 14.11
C ASP A 145 4.45 -2.90 13.11
N CYS A 146 4.69 -3.54 11.98
CA CYS A 146 5.72 -3.14 11.04
C CYS A 146 5.24 -3.33 9.60
N LEU A 147 5.68 -2.44 8.70
CA LEU A 147 5.54 -2.59 7.27
C LEU A 147 6.92 -2.74 6.61
N GLU A 148 6.96 -3.51 5.54
CA GLU A 148 8.12 -3.78 4.71
C GLU A 148 7.83 -3.46 3.25
N MET A 149 8.86 -2.98 2.55
CA MET A 149 8.86 -2.76 1.12
C MET A 149 10.20 -3.23 0.54
N HIS A 150 10.19 -3.83 -0.66
CA HIS A 150 11.43 -4.17 -1.34
C HIS A 150 12.29 -2.93 -1.64
N VAL A 151 13.59 -3.06 -1.39
CA VAL A 151 14.59 -2.10 -1.88
C VAL A 151 14.51 -2.04 -3.41
N GLY A 152 14.55 -0.84 -3.97
CA GLY A 152 14.46 -0.64 -5.42
C GLY A 152 13.05 -0.80 -6.02
N ALA A 153 12.03 -1.17 -5.23
CA ALA A 153 10.64 -1.18 -5.70
C ALA A 153 10.19 0.22 -6.17
N VAL A 154 10.74 1.26 -5.56
CA VAL A 154 10.51 2.66 -5.89
C VAL A 154 11.85 3.34 -6.13
N LYS A 155 11.88 4.26 -7.11
CA LYS A 155 13.04 5.06 -7.47
C LYS A 155 12.87 6.50 -6.97
N PRO A 156 13.95 7.22 -6.63
CA PRO A 156 13.87 8.62 -6.26
C PRO A 156 13.14 9.48 -7.30
N GLY A 157 12.26 10.37 -6.83
CA GLY A 157 11.44 11.25 -7.67
C GLY A 157 10.19 10.60 -8.26
N GLU A 158 9.97 9.28 -8.08
CA GLU A 158 8.71 8.67 -8.46
C GLU A 158 7.57 9.18 -7.58
N ARG A 159 6.41 9.42 -8.21
CA ARG A 159 5.25 9.98 -7.56
C ARG A 159 4.29 8.88 -7.16
N ALA A 160 4.06 8.73 -5.86
CA ALA A 160 3.40 7.59 -5.26
C ALA A 160 2.02 7.93 -4.70
N LEU A 161 1.08 7.02 -4.90
CA LEU A 161 -0.23 6.98 -4.25
C LEU A 161 -0.23 5.83 -3.23
N VAL A 162 -0.56 6.13 -1.97
CA VAL A 162 -0.77 5.07 -0.95
C VAL A 162 -2.25 4.69 -0.95
N VAL A 163 -2.56 3.40 -1.05
CA VAL A 163 -3.94 2.90 -1.10
C VAL A 163 -4.18 1.90 0.03
N ASP A 164 -5.27 2.11 0.76
CA ASP A 164 -5.82 1.15 1.70
C ASP A 164 -7.35 1.11 1.60
N ASP A 165 -8.00 0.17 2.26
CA ASP A 165 -9.45 0.13 2.29
C ASP A 165 -10.04 1.18 3.24
N LEU A 166 -9.40 1.41 4.39
CA LEU A 166 -9.92 2.26 5.45
C LEU A 166 -8.82 2.99 6.21
N ILE A 167 -9.08 4.24 6.59
CA ILE A 167 -8.30 4.97 7.58
C ILE A 167 -9.02 5.04 8.93
N ALA A 168 -8.35 4.54 9.96
CA ALA A 168 -8.75 4.65 11.37
C ALA A 168 -7.87 5.70 12.07
N THR A 169 -6.86 5.26 12.84
CA THR A 169 -5.92 6.14 13.54
C THR A 169 -4.82 6.73 12.64
N GLY A 170 -4.74 6.30 11.37
CA GLY A 170 -3.75 6.78 10.39
C GLY A 170 -2.34 6.18 10.53
N GLY A 171 -2.05 5.39 11.57
CA GLY A 171 -0.69 4.90 11.85
C GLY A 171 -0.07 4.09 10.70
N THR A 172 -0.85 3.20 10.09
CA THR A 172 -0.39 2.36 8.97
C THR A 172 -0.11 3.17 7.70
N LEU A 173 -0.94 4.19 7.42
CA LEU A 173 -0.69 5.12 6.31
C LEU A 173 0.59 5.94 6.55
N CYS A 174 0.81 6.44 7.77
CA CYS A 174 2.07 7.14 8.11
C CYS A 174 3.28 6.25 7.85
N ALA A 175 3.24 4.99 8.29
CA ALA A 175 4.34 4.05 8.07
C ALA A 175 4.57 3.78 6.58
N ALA A 176 3.51 3.63 5.80
CA ALA A 176 3.59 3.46 4.35
C ALA A 176 4.22 4.68 3.66
N MET A 177 3.82 5.90 4.05
CA MET A 177 4.40 7.14 3.51
C MET A 177 5.89 7.23 3.85
N ASN A 178 6.26 6.97 5.11
CA ASN A 178 7.65 7.01 5.55
C ASN A 178 8.54 6.04 4.75
N LEU A 179 8.06 4.81 4.49
CA LEU A 179 8.79 3.85 3.65
C LEU A 179 9.06 4.37 2.25
N LEU A 180 8.03 4.94 1.61
CA LEU A 180 8.13 5.48 0.25
C LEU A 180 9.06 6.70 0.20
N GLU A 181 8.92 7.63 1.14
CA GLU A 181 9.73 8.84 1.21
C GLU A 181 11.21 8.53 1.51
N ARG A 182 11.48 7.55 2.38
CA ARG A 182 12.84 7.06 2.64
C ARG A 182 13.46 6.39 1.41
N ALA A 183 12.64 5.83 0.51
CA ALA A 183 13.08 5.33 -0.80
C ALA A 183 13.21 6.45 -1.85
N GLY A 184 12.94 7.71 -1.48
CA GLY A 184 13.06 8.89 -2.33
C GLY A 184 11.81 9.23 -3.15
N ALA A 185 10.67 8.57 -2.90
CA ALA A 185 9.43 8.84 -3.58
C ALA A 185 8.77 10.14 -3.10
N GLU A 186 8.04 10.81 -3.98
CA GLU A 186 7.09 11.87 -3.62
C GLU A 186 5.72 11.23 -3.35
N VAL A 187 5.30 11.16 -2.09
CA VAL A 187 3.93 10.74 -1.78
C VAL A 187 2.95 11.86 -2.15
N ALA A 188 2.16 11.62 -3.19
CA ALA A 188 1.17 12.57 -3.69
C ALA A 188 -0.06 12.69 -2.79
N GLU A 189 -0.59 11.56 -2.34
CA GLU A 189 -1.83 11.46 -1.56
C GLU A 189 -1.97 10.05 -0.96
N CYS A 190 -2.71 9.93 0.14
CA CYS A 190 -3.30 8.67 0.58
C CYS A 190 -4.75 8.55 0.11
N ALA A 191 -5.15 7.38 -0.36
CA ALA A 191 -6.50 7.07 -0.82
C ALA A 191 -7.09 5.92 -0.01
N CYS A 192 -8.25 6.14 0.62
CA CYS A 192 -9.00 5.09 1.30
C CYS A 192 -10.45 5.05 0.84
N VAL A 193 -11.11 3.89 0.87
CA VAL A 193 -12.55 3.83 0.61
C VAL A 193 -13.31 4.49 1.76
N ILE A 194 -12.90 4.21 3.00
CA ILE A 194 -13.61 4.62 4.22
C ILE A 194 -12.69 5.46 5.11
N GLU A 195 -13.23 6.51 5.70
CA GLU A 195 -12.67 7.18 6.88
C GLU A 195 -13.57 6.95 8.09
N LEU A 196 -12.92 6.77 9.25
CA LEU A 196 -13.53 6.84 10.59
C LEU A 196 -13.12 8.17 11.26
N PRO A 197 -13.87 9.28 11.07
CA PRO A 197 -13.43 10.61 11.47
C PRO A 197 -13.16 10.73 12.98
N ASP A 198 -13.91 9.99 13.79
CA ASP A 198 -13.82 10.03 15.26
C ASP A 198 -12.47 9.51 15.79
N LEU A 199 -11.75 8.73 14.99
CA LEU A 199 -10.41 8.23 15.30
C LEU A 199 -9.29 9.20 14.89
N LYS A 200 -9.65 10.37 14.34
CA LYS A 200 -8.76 11.51 14.05
C LYS A 200 -7.53 11.14 13.19
N GLY A 201 -7.67 10.17 12.29
CA GLY A 201 -6.59 9.69 11.42
C GLY A 201 -5.91 10.79 10.62
N ARG A 202 -6.68 11.75 10.09
CA ARG A 202 -6.16 12.93 9.37
C ARG A 202 -5.12 13.73 10.16
N ALA A 203 -5.31 13.89 11.47
CA ALA A 203 -4.37 14.64 12.30
C ALA A 203 -3.00 13.98 12.36
N ARG A 204 -2.93 12.65 12.24
CA ARG A 204 -1.67 11.89 12.26
C ARG A 204 -0.89 11.99 10.94
N LEU A 205 -1.56 12.36 9.85
CA LEU A 205 -0.95 12.49 8.52
C LEU A 205 -0.14 13.79 8.36
N ASN A 206 -0.08 14.67 9.38
CA ASN A 206 0.75 15.89 9.41
C ASN A 206 0.60 16.77 8.14
N GLY A 207 -0.63 16.94 7.65
CA GLY A 207 -0.94 17.76 6.48
C GLY A 207 -0.72 17.07 5.13
N LYS A 208 -0.33 15.79 5.11
CA LYS A 208 -0.31 15.00 3.87
C LYS A 208 -1.74 14.85 3.32
N PRO A 209 -1.95 15.00 1.99
CA PRO A 209 -3.27 14.88 1.40
C PRO A 209 -3.88 13.49 1.64
N LEU A 210 -5.17 13.47 1.99
CA LEU A 210 -5.97 12.27 2.13
C LEU A 210 -7.29 12.44 1.37
N TYR A 211 -7.52 11.54 0.44
CA TYR A 211 -8.79 11.39 -0.24
C TYR A 211 -9.50 10.13 0.25
N VAL A 212 -10.77 10.27 0.60
CA VAL A 212 -11.63 9.13 0.94
C VAL A 212 -12.94 9.20 0.18
N LEU A 213 -13.61 8.07 -0.02
CA LEU A 213 -14.92 8.05 -0.71
C LEU A 213 -16.07 8.21 0.28
N VAL A 214 -16.01 7.48 1.41
CA VAL A 214 -17.09 7.39 2.39
C VAL A 214 -16.58 7.75 3.78
N GLU A 215 -17.39 8.48 4.54
CA GLU A 215 -17.22 8.66 5.99
C GLU A 215 -18.24 7.81 6.74
N SER A 216 -17.77 7.08 7.75
CA SER A 216 -18.59 6.33 8.69
C SER A 216 -18.36 6.84 10.11
N HIS A 217 -19.48 7.12 10.79
CA HIS A 217 -19.56 7.47 12.21
C HIS A 217 -20.17 6.30 12.98
#